data_AF-A0A7X6TTD2-F1
#
_entry.id   AF-A0A7X6TTD2-F1
#
_cell.length_a   1.000
_cell.length_b   1.000
_cell.length_c   1.000
_cell.angle_alpha   90.00
_cell.angle_beta   90.00
_cell.angle_gamma   90.00
#
_symmetry.space_group_name_H-M   'P 1'
#
loop_
_entity.id
_entity.type
_entity.pdbx_description
1 polymer ?
#
loop_
_entity_poly.entity_id
_entity_poly.type
_entity_poly.pdbx_seq_one_letter_code
_entity_poly.pdbx_strand_id
1 'polypeptide(L)'
;IYPFMGGEGLWRGHFPKRNLINSMNLILPYTTPNFIMDSGQKKVYQLSLVALENALKLFNIIEEEFHRIYERKLTLTSLGQVFTIPRVPDQGDHLVYDLNQSPSSYLKSDLEKLKRLEKLIR
;
A
#
# COMPACT_ATOMS: atom_id res chain seq x y z
N ILE A 1 1.47 8.55 -3.05
CA ILE A 1 1.27 8.38 -1.59
C ILE A 1 0.47 7.12 -1.28
N TYR A 2 -0.66 6.85 -1.97
CA TYR A 2 -1.49 5.69 -1.68
C TYR A 2 -0.79 4.35 -2.00
N PRO A 3 -0.66 3.44 -1.02
CA PRO A 3 -0.06 2.13 -1.22
C PRO A 3 -0.81 1.32 -2.28
N PHE A 4 -0.09 0.43 -2.96
CA PHE A 4 -0.57 -0.39 -4.09
C PHE A 4 -0.97 0.36 -5.37
N MET A 5 -1.11 1.69 -5.33
CA MET A 5 -1.38 2.54 -6.49
C MET A 5 -0.17 3.38 -6.90
N GLY A 6 0.56 3.90 -5.90
CA GLY A 6 1.70 4.78 -6.12
C GLY A 6 2.76 4.60 -5.04
N GLY A 7 3.85 5.34 -5.18
CA GLY A 7 5.06 5.20 -4.38
C GLY A 7 6.29 5.36 -5.26
N GLU A 8 7.43 5.58 -4.64
CA GLU A 8 8.71 5.66 -5.34
C GLU A 8 9.15 4.26 -5.74
N GLY A 9 9.45 4.03 -7.02
CA GLY A 9 9.88 2.71 -7.49
C GLY A 9 11.19 2.28 -6.85
N LEU A 10 11.26 1.04 -6.37
CA LEU A 10 12.43 0.47 -5.74
C LEU A 10 12.98 -0.68 -6.58
N TRP A 11 14.24 -0.57 -7.00
CA TRP A 11 14.94 -1.64 -7.70
C TRP A 11 15.62 -2.58 -6.70
N ARG A 12 15.21 -3.85 -6.70
CA ARG A 12 15.75 -4.91 -5.83
C ARG A 12 16.76 -5.82 -6.55
N GLY A 13 17.36 -5.37 -7.64
CA GLY A 13 18.35 -6.15 -8.40
C GLY A 13 17.77 -7.23 -9.31
N HIS A 14 16.43 -7.35 -9.41
CA HIS A 14 15.76 -8.35 -10.23
C HIS A 14 14.47 -7.79 -10.85
N PHE A 15 14.10 -8.32 -12.01
CA PHE A 15 12.88 -7.91 -12.69
C PHE A 15 11.62 -8.38 -11.94
N PRO A 16 10.58 -7.53 -11.85
CA PRO A 16 9.33 -7.89 -11.20
C PRO A 16 8.58 -8.96 -11.99
N LYS A 17 8.03 -9.96 -11.29
CA LYS A 17 7.43 -11.15 -11.94
C LYS A 17 6.13 -10.89 -12.72
N ARG A 18 5.35 -9.85 -12.40
CA ARG A 18 3.99 -9.63 -12.95
C ARG A 18 3.64 -8.16 -13.21
N ASN A 19 4.62 -7.37 -13.67
CA ASN A 19 4.50 -5.91 -13.79
C ASN A 19 4.19 -5.18 -12.46
N LEU A 20 4.30 -5.89 -11.34
CA LEU A 20 4.17 -5.35 -9.98
C LEU A 20 5.51 -4.78 -9.55
N ILE A 21 5.65 -3.47 -9.60
CA ILE A 21 6.91 -2.82 -9.25
C ILE A 21 6.95 -2.56 -7.75
N ASN A 22 7.99 -3.04 -7.08
CA ASN A 22 8.26 -2.71 -5.68
C ASN A 22 8.37 -1.21 -5.52
N SER A 23 7.90 -0.70 -4.39
CA SER A 23 7.84 0.73 -4.14
C SER A 23 7.97 1.09 -2.67
N MET A 24 8.44 2.30 -2.42
CA MET A 24 8.45 2.89 -1.08
C MET A 24 7.35 3.95 -0.99
N ASN A 25 6.42 3.73 -0.08
CA ASN A 25 5.40 4.71 0.28
C ASN A 25 5.88 5.53 1.48
N LEU A 26 6.15 6.83 1.28
CA LEU A 26 6.68 7.76 2.30
C LEU A 26 5.65 8.14 3.40
N ILE A 27 4.97 7.15 3.96
CA ILE A 27 4.00 7.25 5.05
C ILE A 27 4.15 6.05 5.99
N LEU A 28 3.74 6.22 7.24
CA LEU A 28 3.65 5.11 8.19
C LEU A 28 2.57 4.10 7.73
N PRO A 29 2.73 2.79 8.01
CA PRO A 29 3.84 2.17 8.75
C PRO A 29 5.04 1.77 7.87
N TYR A 30 5.07 2.12 6.58
CA TYR A 30 6.08 1.63 5.65
C TYR A 30 7.43 2.33 5.83
N THR A 31 7.42 3.66 5.83
CA THR A 31 8.63 4.47 6.05
C THR A 31 8.25 5.90 6.42
N THR A 32 9.22 6.66 6.88
CA THR A 32 9.06 8.10 7.07
C THR A 32 10.31 8.81 6.58
N PRO A 33 10.19 9.73 5.61
CA PRO A 33 11.35 10.50 5.20
C PRO A 33 11.69 11.55 6.25
N ASN A 34 13.00 11.81 6.42
CA ASN A 34 13.52 12.73 7.44
C ASN A 34 12.86 14.13 7.38
N PHE A 35 12.60 14.67 6.18
CA PHE A 35 12.01 16.00 6.01
C PHE A 35 10.54 16.10 6.46
N ILE A 36 9.79 14.99 6.50
CA ILE A 36 8.41 14.99 7.01
C ILE A 36 8.40 14.97 8.54
N MET A 37 9.45 14.46 9.19
CA MET A 37 9.54 14.41 10.65
C MET A 37 9.59 15.80 11.28
N ASP A 38 10.18 16.79 10.59
CA ASP A 38 10.21 18.19 11.03
C ASP A 38 8.81 18.81 11.18
N SER A 39 7.78 18.21 10.54
CA SER A 39 6.39 18.66 10.65
C SER A 39 5.70 18.25 11.96
N GLY A 40 6.32 17.37 12.74
CA GLY A 40 5.81 16.85 14.02
C GLY A 40 5.10 15.50 13.88
N GLN A 41 5.42 14.56 14.78
CA GLN A 41 5.00 13.15 14.73
C GLN A 41 3.48 12.96 14.55
N LYS A 42 2.66 13.76 15.24
CA LYS A 42 1.19 13.71 15.12
C LYS A 42 0.69 14.05 13.72
N LYS A 43 1.31 15.01 13.02
CA LYS A 43 0.92 15.36 11.65
C LYS A 43 1.32 14.28 10.66
N VAL A 44 2.50 13.68 10.84
CA VAL A 44 2.95 12.54 10.03
C VAL A 44 1.99 11.36 10.17
N TYR A 45 1.57 11.06 11.39
CA TYR A 45 0.58 10.03 11.66
C TYR A 45 -0.76 10.32 11.01
N GLN A 46 -1.29 11.53 11.18
CA GLN A 46 -2.56 11.92 10.59
C GLN A 46 -2.53 11.84 9.06
N LEU A 47 -1.46 12.31 8.42
CA LEU A 47 -1.26 12.16 6.98
C LEU A 47 -1.28 10.68 6.57
N SER A 48 -0.56 9.85 7.30
CA SER A 48 -0.46 8.41 7.02
C SER A 48 -1.80 7.71 7.19
N LEU A 49 -2.56 8.05 8.25
CA LEU A 49 -3.89 7.52 8.52
C LEU A 49 -4.85 7.86 7.38
N VAL A 50 -4.93 9.15 7.03
CA VAL A 50 -5.79 9.61 5.92
C VAL A 50 -5.39 8.94 4.61
N ALA A 51 -4.10 8.79 4.34
CA ALA A 51 -3.63 8.14 3.12
C ALA A 51 -4.03 6.66 3.05
N LEU A 52 -3.92 5.92 4.16
CA LEU A 52 -4.33 4.51 4.23
C LEU A 52 -5.86 4.34 4.14
N GLU A 53 -6.63 5.19 4.82
CA GLU A 53 -8.09 5.18 4.76
C GLU A 53 -8.59 5.48 3.35
N ASN A 54 -7.99 6.48 2.69
CA ASN A 54 -8.30 6.81 1.30
C ASN A 54 -7.96 5.65 0.36
N ALA A 55 -6.77 5.05 0.50
CA ALA A 55 -6.37 3.91 -0.31
C ALA A 55 -7.34 2.73 -0.12
N LEU A 56 -7.71 2.42 1.13
CA LEU A 56 -8.66 1.34 1.43
C LEU A 56 -10.03 1.62 0.81
N LYS A 57 -10.53 2.86 0.93
CA LYS A 57 -11.82 3.25 0.34
C LYS A 57 -11.80 3.11 -1.19
N LEU A 58 -10.74 3.57 -1.84
CA LEU A 58 -10.58 3.43 -3.30
C LEU A 58 -10.53 1.96 -3.71
N PHE A 59 -9.74 1.14 -3.01
CA PHE A 59 -9.65 -0.28 -3.33
C PHE A 59 -10.94 -1.04 -3.08
N ASN A 60 -11.72 -0.74 -2.04
CA ASN A 60 -13.02 -1.37 -1.86
C ASN A 60 -13.94 -1.12 -3.06
N ILE A 61 -14.00 0.12 -3.56
CA ILE A 61 -14.82 0.48 -4.73
C ILE A 61 -14.30 -0.22 -6.00
N ILE A 62 -12.98 -0.19 -6.22
CA ILE A 62 -12.36 -0.83 -7.38
C ILE A 62 -12.56 -2.35 -7.35
N GLU A 63 -12.40 -2.98 -6.19
CA GLU A 63 -12.59 -4.42 -6.01
C GLU A 63 -14.04 -4.84 -6.25
N GLU A 64 -15.00 -4.02 -5.83
CA GLU A 64 -16.44 -4.22 -6.07
C GLU A 64 -16.76 -4.14 -7.57
N GLU A 65 -16.35 -3.07 -8.26
CA GLU A 65 -16.58 -2.92 -9.70
C GLU A 65 -15.86 -4.00 -10.52
N PHE A 66 -14.64 -4.37 -10.11
CA PHE A 66 -13.92 -5.48 -10.74
C PHE A 66 -14.67 -6.80 -10.60
N HIS A 67 -15.20 -7.09 -9.40
CA HIS A 67 -16.00 -8.30 -9.18
C HIS A 67 -17.28 -8.28 -10.01
N ARG A 68 -17.94 -7.12 -10.14
CA ARG A 68 -19.15 -6.96 -10.95
C ARG A 68 -18.90 -7.24 -12.44
N ILE A 69 -17.76 -6.81 -12.98
CA ILE A 69 -17.43 -6.95 -14.41
C ILE A 69 -16.88 -8.34 -14.75
N TYR A 70 -16.03 -8.90 -13.88
CA TYR A 70 -15.26 -10.12 -14.16
C TYR A 70 -15.69 -11.34 -13.34
N GLU A 71 -16.69 -11.19 -12.46
CA GLU A 71 -17.25 -12.24 -11.58
C GLU A 71 -16.22 -12.93 -10.68
N ARG A 72 -15.10 -12.27 -10.41
CA ARG A 72 -14.02 -12.80 -9.56
C ARG A 72 -13.34 -11.69 -8.75
N LYS A 73 -12.65 -12.09 -7.68
CA LYS A 73 -11.94 -11.15 -6.80
C LYS A 73 -10.76 -10.50 -7.52
N LEU A 74 -10.56 -9.19 -7.30
CA LEU A 74 -9.32 -8.51 -7.63
C LEU A 74 -8.24 -8.87 -6.61
N THR A 75 -7.17 -9.51 -7.08
CA THR A 75 -6.00 -9.86 -6.29
C THR A 75 -4.77 -9.09 -6.77
N LEU A 76 -3.69 -9.09 -5.99
CA LEU A 76 -2.42 -8.48 -6.43
C LEU A 76 -1.94 -9.05 -7.77
N THR A 77 -2.16 -10.34 -8.02
CA THR A 77 -1.88 -10.98 -9.33
C THR A 77 -2.58 -10.27 -10.49
N SER A 78 -3.84 -9.89 -10.31
CA SER A 78 -4.65 -9.26 -11.35
C SER A 78 -4.63 -7.73 -11.31
N LEU A 79 -3.80 -7.13 -10.46
CA LEU A 79 -3.77 -5.68 -10.27
C LEU A 79 -3.39 -4.93 -11.56
N GLY A 80 -2.57 -5.55 -12.41
CA GLY A 80 -2.23 -5.03 -13.74
C GLY A 80 -3.39 -4.96 -14.74
N GLN A 81 -4.56 -5.55 -14.43
CA GLN A 81 -5.77 -5.39 -15.23
C GLN A 81 -6.52 -4.09 -14.93
N VAL A 82 -6.21 -3.46 -13.79
CA VAL A 82 -6.81 -2.19 -13.35
C VAL A 82 -5.83 -1.04 -13.52
N PHE A 83 -4.56 -1.25 -13.18
CA PHE A 83 -3.52 -0.23 -13.24
C PHE A 83 -2.48 -0.56 -14.31
N THR A 84 -2.08 0.44 -15.10
CA THR A 84 -1.02 0.28 -16.12
C THR A 84 0.32 -0.10 -15.50
N ILE A 85 0.63 0.48 -14.33
CA ILE A 85 1.90 0.27 -13.60
C ILE A 85 1.57 0.09 -12.11
N PRO A 86 1.07 -1.10 -11.72
CA PRO A 86 0.71 -1.34 -10.33
C PRO A 86 1.96 -1.34 -9.45
N ARG A 87 1.80 -0.81 -8.25
CA ARG A 87 2.87 -0.73 -7.24
C ARG A 87 2.61 -1.73 -6.14
N VAL A 88 3.66 -2.17 -5.46
CA VAL A 88 3.56 -2.98 -4.25
C VAL A 88 4.51 -2.36 -3.22
N PRO A 89 4.04 -2.01 -2.02
CA PRO A 89 4.92 -1.51 -0.96
C PRO A 89 5.97 -2.56 -0.64
N ASP A 90 7.23 -2.19 -0.58
CA ASP A 90 8.31 -3.13 -0.28
C ASP A 90 8.27 -3.55 1.21
N GLN A 91 8.52 -4.83 1.50
CA GLN A 91 8.55 -5.39 2.87
C GLN A 91 9.96 -5.91 3.27
N GLY A 92 10.98 -5.59 2.48
CA GLY A 92 12.30 -6.19 2.58
C GLY A 92 12.40 -7.56 1.89
N ASP A 93 13.51 -8.26 2.10
CA ASP A 93 13.89 -9.38 1.24
C ASP A 93 13.22 -10.72 1.62
N HIS A 94 12.74 -10.86 2.85
CA HIS A 94 12.23 -12.14 3.38
C HIS A 94 10.71 -12.15 3.61
N LEU A 95 10.04 -11.02 3.44
CA LEU A 95 8.60 -10.89 3.54
C LEU A 95 8.02 -10.74 2.14
N VAL A 96 7.13 -11.65 1.77
CA VAL A 96 6.53 -11.70 0.43
C VAL A 96 5.03 -11.60 0.56
N TYR A 97 4.42 -10.76 -0.26
CA TYR A 97 2.96 -10.72 -0.37
C TYR A 97 2.43 -12.01 -1.00
N ASP A 98 1.38 -12.56 -0.41
CA ASP A 98 0.54 -13.55 -1.09
C ASP A 98 -0.22 -12.85 -2.22
N LEU A 99 0.17 -13.17 -3.46
CA LEU A 99 -0.37 -12.55 -4.65
C LEU A 99 -1.84 -12.90 -4.93
N ASN A 100 -2.42 -13.83 -4.17
CA ASN A 100 -3.83 -14.21 -4.24
C ASN A 100 -4.73 -13.38 -3.32
N GLN A 101 -4.15 -12.54 -2.46
CA GLN A 101 -4.91 -11.63 -1.61
C GLN A 101 -5.29 -10.34 -2.33
N SER A 102 -6.34 -9.68 -1.83
CA SER A 102 -6.74 -8.35 -2.31
C SER A 102 -5.85 -7.26 -1.71
N PRO A 103 -5.60 -6.16 -2.45
CA PRO A 103 -5.00 -4.96 -1.90
C PRO A 103 -5.68 -4.46 -0.61
N SER A 104 -7.02 -4.46 -0.57
CA SER A 104 -7.80 -4.05 0.60
C SER A 104 -7.47 -4.85 1.87
N SER A 105 -7.16 -6.14 1.73
CA SER A 105 -6.80 -7.00 2.86
C SER A 105 -5.48 -6.54 3.50
N TYR A 106 -4.48 -6.21 2.68
CA TYR A 106 -3.21 -5.70 3.17
C TYR A 106 -3.36 -4.32 3.79
N LEU A 107 -4.11 -3.43 3.15
CA LEU A 107 -4.39 -2.10 3.67
C LEU A 107 -5.08 -2.12 5.05
N LYS A 108 -5.97 -3.09 5.30
CA LYS A 108 -6.55 -3.30 6.64
C LYS A 108 -5.48 -3.67 7.66
N SER A 109 -4.60 -4.62 7.34
CA SER A 109 -3.47 -4.97 8.20
C SER A 109 -2.51 -3.80 8.42
N ASP A 110 -2.27 -2.99 7.40
CA ASP A 110 -1.38 -1.82 7.51
C ASP A 110 -2.00 -0.70 8.36
N LEU A 111 -3.33 -0.52 8.30
CA LEU A 111 -4.07 0.33 9.24
C LEU A 111 -3.96 -0.16 10.68
N GLU A 112 -4.04 -1.47 10.92
CA GLU A 112 -3.83 -2.04 12.26
C GLU A 112 -2.41 -1.77 12.76
N LYS A 113 -1.39 -1.96 11.91
CA LYS A 113 0.00 -1.63 12.25
C LYS A 113 0.14 -0.14 12.58
N LEU A 114 -0.45 0.74 11.78
CA LEU A 114 -0.41 2.18 12.03
C LEU A 114 -1.05 2.54 13.37
N LYS A 115 -2.24 2.02 13.67
CA LYS A 115 -2.93 2.25 14.96
C LYS A 115 -2.12 1.78 16.17
N ARG A 116 -1.28 0.74 16.02
CA ARG A 116 -0.36 0.33 17.09
C ARG A 116 0.73 1.38 17.34
N LEU A 117 1.19 2.07 16.30
CA LEU A 117 2.17 3.16 16.40
C LEU A 117 1.58 4.41 17.04
N GLU A 118 0.27 4.64 16.95
CA GLU A 118 -0.40 5.77 17.61
C GLU A 118 -0.05 5.88 19.09
N LYS A 119 0.08 4.73 19.77
CA LYS A 119 0.44 4.65 21.19
C LYS A 119 1.83 5.22 21.52
N LEU A 120 2.70 5.32 20.52
CA LEU A 120 4.07 5.82 20.67
C LEU A 120 4.16 7.33 20.39
N ILE A 121 3.10 7.92 19.85
CA ILE A 121 3.06 9.34 19.48
C ILE A 121 2.54 10.11 20.70
N ARG A 122 3.38 11.02 21.19
CA ARG A 122 3.07 11.89 22.34
C ARG A 122 2.16 13.06 21.95
#